data_AF-A0A972ZEI2-F1
#
_entry.id   AF-A0A972ZEI2-F1
#
_cell.length_a   1.000
_cell.length_b   1.000
_cell.length_c   1.000
_cell.angle_alpha   90.00
_cell.angle_beta   90.00
_cell.angle_gamma   90.00
#
_symmetry.space_group_name_H-M   'P 1'
#
loop_
_entity.id
_entity.type
_entity.pdbx_description
1 polymer ?
#
loop_
_entity_poly.entity_id
_entity_poly.type
_entity_poly.pdbx_seq_one_letter_code
_entity_poly.pdbx_strand_id
1 'polypeptide(L)'
;MSMTLYNSQEDNPVNRAEYENPDNWKGPKWGPSYASKTDTRLWVPKKTLGPGTGWQLNTAQPKAKVLGAIAVTCLLVCLMVVLISVLWLQ
;
A
#
# COMPACT_ATOMS: atom_id res chain seq x y z
N MET A 1 7.21 0.93 -22.75
CA MET A 1 7.82 2.07 -22.04
C MET A 1 7.33 2.16 -20.57
N SER A 2 7.26 1.04 -19.85
CA SER A 2 6.93 1.03 -18.40
C SER A 2 7.89 0.17 -17.56
N MET A 3 8.57 -0.82 -18.16
CA MET A 3 9.53 -1.69 -17.47
C MET A 3 10.77 -0.93 -16.96
N THR A 4 11.27 0.04 -17.73
CA THR A 4 12.44 0.84 -17.37
C THR A 4 12.19 1.85 -16.25
N LEU A 5 10.97 2.37 -16.14
CA LEU A 5 10.57 3.25 -15.03
C LEU A 5 10.35 2.46 -13.73
N TYR A 6 9.86 1.21 -13.84
CA TYR A 6 9.64 0.35 -12.67
C TYR A 6 10.95 -0.01 -11.97
N ASN A 7 11.95 -0.50 -12.72
CA ASN A 7 13.27 -0.80 -12.16
C ASN A 7 13.94 0.45 -11.54
N SER A 8 13.73 1.64 -12.11
CA SER A 8 14.35 2.87 -11.59
C SER A 8 13.83 3.28 -10.21
N GLN A 9 12.62 2.89 -9.83
CA GLN A 9 12.03 3.26 -8.54
C GLN A 9 12.45 2.29 -7.43
N GLU A 10 12.69 1.02 -7.75
CA GLU A 10 13.23 0.02 -6.82
C GLU A 10 14.73 0.23 -6.54
N ASP A 11 15.50 0.57 -7.57
CA ASP A 11 16.93 0.87 -7.44
C ASP A 11 17.23 2.31 -7.01
N ASN A 12 16.22 3.10 -6.64
CA ASN A 12 16.42 4.45 -6.14
C ASN A 12 17.01 4.42 -4.71
N PRO A 13 18.24 4.92 -4.50
CA PRO A 13 18.90 4.88 -3.19
C PRO A 13 18.14 5.68 -2.13
N VAL A 14 17.40 6.73 -2.52
CA VAL A 14 16.57 7.52 -1.61
C VAL A 14 15.41 6.69 -1.08
N ASN A 15 14.70 5.97 -1.96
CA ASN A 15 13.58 5.12 -1.55
C ASN A 15 14.04 4.00 -0.62
N ARG A 16 15.23 3.43 -0.87
CA ARG A 16 15.83 2.43 0.01
C ARG A 16 16.18 3.02 1.38
N ALA A 17 16.86 4.16 1.42
CA ALA A 17 17.22 4.83 2.67
C ALA A 17 15.98 5.20 3.51
N GLU A 18 14.94 5.73 2.87
CA GLU A 18 13.67 6.08 3.53
C GLU A 18 12.95 4.85 4.08
N TYR A 19 12.99 3.72 3.37
CA TYR A 19 12.39 2.46 3.82
C TYR A 19 13.14 1.83 5.00
N GLU A 20 14.46 1.95 5.01
CA GLU A 20 15.30 1.43 6.09
C GLU A 20 15.19 2.29 7.36
N ASN A 21 14.95 3.60 7.23
CA ASN A 21 14.80 4.54 8.33
C ASN A 21 13.64 4.15 9.28
N PRO A 22 13.91 3.80 10.56
CA PRO A 22 12.88 3.42 11.51
C PRO A 22 11.87 4.53 11.84
N ASP A 23 12.23 5.81 11.69
CA ASP A 23 11.33 6.93 12.02
C ASP A 23 10.13 7.04 11.07
N ASN A 24 10.27 6.49 9.87
CA ASN A 24 9.19 6.40 8.87
C ASN A 24 8.22 5.25 9.15
N TRP A 25 8.50 4.39 10.14
CA TRP A 25 7.65 3.29 10.57
C TRP A 25 7.00 3.61 11.91
N LYS A 26 5.67 3.59 11.95
CA LYS A 26 4.91 3.90 13.17
C LYS A 26 3.91 2.81 13.52
N GLY A 27 3.62 2.66 14.81
CA GLY A 27 2.61 1.72 15.30
C GLY A 27 3.19 0.40 15.83
N PRO A 28 2.34 -0.61 16.03
CA PRO A 28 2.72 -1.82 16.73
C PRO A 28 3.67 -2.71 15.91
N LYS A 29 4.54 -3.46 16.59
CA LYS A 29 5.54 -4.36 15.96
C LYS A 29 4.95 -5.45 15.06
N TRP A 30 3.65 -5.73 15.12
CA TRP A 30 2.98 -6.71 14.27
C TRP A 30 2.36 -6.10 13.01
N GLY A 31 2.27 -4.77 12.92
CA GLY A 31 1.65 -4.07 11.80
C GLY A 31 1.99 -2.58 11.75
N PRO A 32 3.27 -2.20 11.60
CA PRO A 32 3.67 -0.81 11.53
C PRO A 32 3.24 -0.21 10.20
N SER A 33 2.64 0.98 10.27
CA SER A 33 2.37 1.80 9.10
C SER A 33 3.65 2.48 8.62
N TYR A 34 3.76 2.64 7.30
CA TYR A 34 4.86 3.37 6.68
C TYR A 34 4.38 4.71 6.14
N ALA A 35 5.18 5.74 6.36
CA ALA A 35 4.92 7.09 5.89
C ALA A 35 6.24 7.80 5.60
N SER A 36 6.56 8.01 4.32
CA SER A 36 7.65 8.89 3.89
C SER A 36 7.20 9.76 2.72
N LYS A 37 7.39 11.08 2.83
CA LYS A 37 7.10 12.04 1.75
C LYS A 37 8.17 11.99 0.65
N THR A 38 9.38 11.58 1.02
CA THR A 38 10.54 11.52 0.12
C THR A 38 10.53 10.23 -0.70
N ASP A 39 10.05 9.12 -0.12
CA ASP A 39 9.86 7.87 -0.85
C ASP A 39 8.73 8.02 -1.87
N THR A 40 9.08 7.90 -3.15
CA THR A 40 8.17 8.09 -4.27
C THR A 40 7.24 6.90 -4.52
N ARG A 41 7.52 5.75 -3.89
CA ARG A 41 6.71 4.54 -4.04
C ARG A 41 5.38 4.71 -3.30
N LEU A 42 4.30 4.28 -3.96
CA LEU A 42 2.95 4.29 -3.39
C LEU A 42 2.70 3.08 -2.50
N TRP A 43 3.35 1.97 -2.81
CA TRP A 43 3.29 0.70 -2.07
C TRP A 43 4.71 0.24 -1.77
N VAL A 44 4.91 -0.24 -0.56
CA VAL A 44 6.19 -0.78 -0.09
C VAL A 44 5.99 -2.18 0.52
N PRO A 45 7.00 -3.05 0.47
CA PRO A 45 6.93 -4.36 1.13
C PRO A 45 6.73 -4.20 2.66
N LYS A 46 5.94 -5.07 3.29
CA LYS A 46 5.77 -5.06 4.75
C LYS A 46 7.06 -5.50 5.46
N LYS A 47 7.57 -4.69 6.39
CA LYS A 47 8.81 -4.99 7.13
C LYS A 47 8.65 -6.09 8.19
N THR A 48 7.44 -6.30 8.72
CA THR A 48 7.20 -7.18 9.87
C THR A 48 7.03 -8.65 9.57
N LEU A 49 6.81 -9.02 8.30
CA LEU A 49 6.57 -10.41 7.93
C LEU A 49 7.66 -10.98 6.99
N GLY A 50 8.65 -10.15 6.61
CA GLY A 50 9.71 -10.49 5.67
C GLY A 50 9.42 -10.05 4.21
N PRO A 51 10.42 -10.14 3.32
CA PRO A 51 10.21 -9.91 1.90
C PRO A 51 9.24 -10.96 1.32
N GLY A 52 8.19 -10.52 0.61
CA GLY A 52 7.22 -11.38 -0.08
C GLY A 52 5.90 -11.64 0.65
N THR A 53 5.79 -11.31 1.93
CA THR A 53 4.56 -11.55 2.75
C THR A 53 3.46 -10.49 2.60
N GLY A 54 3.68 -9.47 1.77
CA GLY A 54 2.66 -8.51 1.41
C GLY A 54 3.18 -7.09 1.26
N TRP A 55 2.27 -6.23 0.83
CA TRP A 55 2.52 -4.82 0.56
C TRP A 55 1.68 -3.94 1.48
N GLN A 56 2.13 -2.71 1.68
CA GLN A 56 1.38 -1.68 2.38
C GLN A 56 1.54 -0.34 1.68
N LEU A 57 0.52 0.51 1.80
CA LEU A 57 0.54 1.84 1.20
C LEU A 57 1.47 2.77 1.97
N ASN A 58 2.23 3.58 1.24
CA ASN A 58 2.93 4.73 1.80
C ASN A 58 1.90 5.84 2.10
N THR A 59 1.51 5.92 3.37
CA THR A 59 0.44 6.84 3.81
C THR A 59 0.85 8.31 3.80
N ALA A 60 2.11 8.65 3.54
CA ALA A 60 2.52 10.03 3.34
C ALA A 60 2.18 10.56 1.92
N GLN A 61 1.98 9.66 0.95
CA GLN A 61 1.69 10.03 -0.43
C GLN A 61 0.19 10.25 -0.65
N PRO A 62 -0.25 11.45 -1.07
CA PRO A 62 -1.68 11.72 -1.33
C PRO A 62 -2.28 10.76 -2.36
N LYS A 63 -1.51 10.42 -3.41
CA LYS A 63 -1.89 9.45 -4.44
C LYS A 63 -2.16 8.06 -3.86
N ALA A 64 -1.35 7.62 -2.90
CA ALA A 64 -1.52 6.32 -2.25
C ALA A 64 -2.80 6.30 -1.39
N LYS A 65 -3.13 7.41 -0.70
CA LYS A 65 -4.38 7.52 0.06
C LYS A 65 -5.61 7.45 -0.83
N VAL A 66 -5.60 8.17 -1.96
CA VAL A 66 -6.70 8.14 -2.94
C VAL A 66 -6.89 6.75 -3.51
N LEU A 67 -5.81 6.07 -3.92
CA LEU A 67 -5.88 4.70 -4.40
C LEU A 67 -6.41 3.73 -3.33
N GLY A 68 -5.96 3.87 -2.08
CA GLY A 68 -6.48 3.09 -0.96
C GLY A 68 -7.98 3.30 -0.74
N ALA A 69 -8.45 4.55 -0.79
CA ALA A 69 -9.86 4.88 -0.63
C ALA A 69 -10.73 4.32 -1.77
N ILE A 70 -10.24 4.40 -3.01
CA ILE A 70 -10.91 3.80 -4.17
C ILE A 70 -11.01 2.28 -3.99
N ALA A 71 -9.91 1.62 -3.63
CA ALA A 71 -9.89 0.17 -3.43
C ALA A 71 -10.90 -0.28 -2.35
N VAL A 72 -10.93 0.42 -1.21
CA VAL A 72 -11.91 0.14 -0.14
C VAL A 72 -13.34 0.36 -0.62
N THR A 73 -13.61 1.46 -1.32
CA THR A 73 -14.94 1.77 -1.87
C THR A 73 -15.40 0.70 -2.84
N CYS A 74 -14.54 0.28 -3.78
CA CYS A 74 -14.85 -0.79 -4.73
C CYS A 74 -15.18 -2.10 -4.01
N LEU A 75 -14.40 -2.46 -2.98
CA LEU A 75 -14.64 -3.68 -2.21
C LEU A 75 -15.97 -3.65 -1.47
N LEU A 76 -16.34 -2.51 -0.88
CA LEU A 76 -17.64 -2.33 -0.22
C LEU A 76 -18.81 -2.40 -1.21
N VAL A 77 -18.67 -1.80 -2.40
CA VAL A 77 -19.69 -1.89 -3.46
C VAL A 77 -19.86 -3.33 -3.92
N CYS A 78 -18.77 -4.04 -4.18
CA CYS A 78 -18.83 -5.46 -4.54
C CYS A 78 -19.53 -6.29 -3.46
N LEU A 79 -19.19 -6.06 -2.19
CA LEU A 79 -19.82 -6.74 -1.06
C LEU A 79 -21.33 -6.46 -1.00
N MET A 80 -21.73 -5.19 -1.18
CA MET A 80 -23.14 -4.81 -1.21
C MET A 80 -23.89 -5.49 -2.35
N VAL A 81 -23.32 -5.53 -3.54
CA VAL A 81 -23.92 -6.22 -4.70
C VAL A 81 -24.13 -7.70 -4.38
N VAL A 82 -23.12 -8.39 -3.84
CA VAL A 82 -23.23 -9.80 -3.45
C VAL A 82 -24.33 -10.01 -2.42
N LEU A 83 -24.39 -9.19 -1.37
CA LEU A 83 -25.40 -9.28 -0.32
C LEU A 83 -26.81 -9.08 -0.88
N ILE A 84 -27.00 -8.07 -1.73
CA ILE A 84 -28.26 -7.82 -2.41
C ILE A 84 -28.64 -9.04 -3.25
N SER A 85 -27.74 -9.55 -4.10
CA SER A 85 -28.01 -10.73 -4.93
C SER A 85 -28.41 -11.95 -4.11
N VAL A 86 -27.78 -12.20 -2.96
CA VAL A 86 -28.16 -13.30 -2.05
C VAL A 86 -29.57 -13.12 -1.52
N LEU A 87 -29.96 -11.91 -1.11
CA LEU A 87 -31.29 -11.62 -0.59
C LEU A 87 -32.40 -11.78 -1.65
N TRP A 88 -32.12 -11.47 -2.91
CA TRP A 88 -33.07 -11.64 -4.02
C TRP A 88 -33.27 -13.10 -4.47
N LEU A 89 -32.39 -14.02 -4.05
CA LEU A 89 -32.43 -15.44 -4.41
C LEU A 89 -33.14 -16.32 -3.35
N GLN A 90 -33.62 -15.72 -2.24
CA GLN A 90 -34.40 -16.38 -1.19
C GLN A 90 -35.90 -16.15 -1.37
#